data_AF-A0A7X5IW53-F1
#
_entry.id   AF-A0A7X5IW53-F1
#
_cell.length_a   1.000
_cell.length_b   1.000
_cell.length_c   1.000
_cell.angle_alpha   90.00
_cell.angle_beta   90.00
_cell.angle_gamma   90.00
#
_symmetry.space_group_name_H-M   'P 1'
#
loop_
_entity.id
_entity.type
_entity.pdbx_description
1 polymer ?
#
loop_
_entity_poly.entity_id
_entity_poly.type
_entity_poly.pdbx_seq_one_letter_code
_entity_poly.pdbx_strand_id
1 'polypeptide(L)'
;MLKITIPGQEFWDEEKEVFVNTKGATLQLEHSLVSLSKWESKWHKPFLGNGDKTVEETVDYIRCMTLTQNVNPSVYDFITNEIIGQVSDYIDDSMTATWFSKEDKGSPNREVITAEIIYYWMIALNIPFECQKWHLNRLLTLIRVCNVKNAPPEKLSKNEIAKRNAAINAARRKAHKAKGGNRL
;
A
#
# COMPACT_ATOMS: atom_id res chain seq x y z
N MET A 1 -6.90 -9.65 -2.37
CA MET A 1 -8.27 -9.59 -1.85
C MET A 1 -8.34 -10.17 -0.45
N LEU A 2 -8.83 -9.36 0.50
CA LEU A 2 -9.08 -9.76 1.88
C LEU A 2 -10.51 -10.28 2.03
N LYS A 3 -10.72 -11.29 2.90
CA LYS A 3 -12.04 -11.72 3.32
C LYS A 3 -12.16 -11.49 4.82
N ILE A 4 -13.17 -10.73 5.24
CA ILE A 4 -13.49 -10.52 6.65
C ILE A 4 -14.89 -11.03 6.95
N THR A 5 -15.11 -11.48 8.18
CA THR A 5 -16.43 -11.87 8.65
C THR A 5 -16.83 -10.95 9.80
N ILE A 6 -17.90 -10.20 9.59
CA ILE A 6 -18.53 -9.39 10.64
C ILE A 6 -19.57 -10.29 11.31
N PRO A 7 -19.42 -10.58 12.61
CA PRO A 7 -20.34 -11.45 13.33
C PRO A 7 -21.72 -10.78 13.45
N GLY A 8 -22.77 -11.61 13.46
CA GLY A 8 -24.10 -11.13 13.82
C GLY A 8 -24.12 -10.75 15.30
N GLN A 9 -24.85 -9.69 15.64
CA GLN A 9 -24.99 -9.22 17.01
C GLN A 9 -26.47 -9.01 17.34
N GLU A 10 -26.81 -9.27 18.59
CA GLU A 10 -28.10 -8.91 19.17
C GLU A 10 -27.98 -7.54 19.81
N PHE A 11 -28.90 -6.64 19.49
CA PHE A 11 -28.97 -5.33 20.12
C PHE A 11 -30.42 -5.00 20.48
N TRP A 12 -30.58 -4.12 21.47
CA TRP A 12 -31.88 -3.61 21.88
C TRP A 12 -32.26 -2.43 20.99
N ASP A 13 -33.37 -2.55 20.25
CA ASP A 13 -33.97 -1.45 19.49
C ASP A 13 -34.89 -0.67 20.44
N GLU A 14 -34.44 0.50 20.92
CA GLU A 14 -35.19 1.34 21.86
C GLU A 14 -36.51 1.85 21.28
N GLU A 15 -36.61 2.03 19.97
CA GLU A 15 -37.83 2.53 19.32
C GLU A 15 -38.92 1.45 19.28
N LYS A 16 -38.50 0.19 19.09
CA LYS A 16 -39.42 -0.95 18.99
C LYS A 16 -39.56 -1.75 20.28
N GLU A 17 -38.75 -1.43 21.30
CA GLU A 17 -38.63 -2.18 22.56
C GLU A 17 -38.45 -3.70 22.34
N VAL A 18 -37.61 -4.09 21.36
CA VAL A 18 -37.32 -5.50 21.05
C VAL A 18 -35.83 -5.76 20.83
N PHE A 19 -35.41 -6.98 21.12
CA PHE A 19 -34.10 -7.48 20.69
C PHE A 19 -34.10 -7.77 19.20
N VAL A 20 -33.23 -7.08 18.46
CA VAL A 20 -33.02 -7.28 17.03
C VAL A 20 -31.70 -8.02 16.83
N ASN A 21 -31.74 -9.10 16.07
CA ASN A 21 -30.57 -9.88 15.70
C ASN A 21 -30.09 -9.49 14.30
N THR A 22 -28.85 -9.03 14.17
CA THR A 22 -28.22 -8.84 12.87
C THR A 22 -27.63 -10.15 12.38
N LYS A 23 -27.80 -10.44 11.09
CA LYS A 23 -27.14 -11.57 10.45
C LYS A 23 -25.68 -11.19 10.21
N GLY A 24 -24.76 -12.06 10.63
CA GLY A 24 -23.35 -11.90 10.28
C GLY A 24 -23.16 -11.90 8.76
N ALA A 25 -22.14 -11.19 8.30
CA ALA A 25 -21.85 -11.01 6.89
C ALA A 25 -20.37 -11.27 6.61
N THR A 26 -20.08 -11.93 5.50
CA THR A 26 -18.70 -12.07 4.99
C THR A 26 -18.49 -11.10 3.85
N LEU A 27 -17.52 -10.19 4.01
CA LEU A 27 -17.19 -9.18 3.03
C LEU A 27 -15.89 -9.53 2.32
N GLN A 28 -15.88 -9.34 1.00
CA GLN A 28 -14.68 -9.37 0.19
C GLN A 28 -14.22 -7.94 -0.03
N LEU A 29 -12.99 -7.64 0.36
CA LEU A 29 -12.41 -6.30 0.32
C LEU A 29 -11.18 -6.26 -0.60
N GLU A 30 -11.02 -5.15 -1.31
CA GLU A 30 -9.80 -4.89 -2.09
C GLU A 30 -9.37 -3.43 -1.94
N HIS A 31 -8.12 -3.26 -1.48
CA HIS A 31 -7.46 -1.96 -1.37
C HIS A 31 -6.92 -1.61 -2.76
N SER A 32 -7.70 -0.87 -3.54
CA SER A 32 -7.45 -0.61 -4.96
C SER A 32 -7.45 0.88 -5.27
N LEU A 33 -7.00 1.25 -6.47
CA LEU A 33 -7.12 2.65 -6.92
C LEU A 33 -8.59 3.09 -7.04
N VAL A 34 -9.50 2.15 -7.32
CA VAL A 34 -10.95 2.41 -7.32
C VAL A 34 -11.45 2.76 -5.92
N SER A 35 -11.09 1.98 -4.90
CA SER A 35 -11.51 2.25 -3.53
C SER A 35 -10.89 3.54 -2.99
N LEU A 36 -9.63 3.80 -3.34
CA LEU A 36 -8.93 5.06 -3.07
C LEU A 36 -9.70 6.26 -3.63
N SER A 37 -9.96 6.26 -4.94
CA SER A 37 -10.64 7.36 -5.64
C SER A 37 -12.03 7.64 -5.09
N LYS A 38 -12.81 6.59 -4.77
CA LYS A 38 -14.14 6.74 -4.14
C LYS A 38 -14.06 7.47 -2.80
N TRP A 39 -13.09 7.10 -1.97
CA TRP A 39 -12.93 7.68 -0.64
C TRP A 39 -12.47 9.13 -0.73
N GLU A 40 -11.45 9.41 -1.54
CA GLU A 40 -10.94 10.77 -1.73
C GLU A 40 -12.01 11.70 -2.31
N SER A 41 -12.85 11.20 -3.22
CA SER A 41 -14.00 11.95 -3.76
C SER A 41 -15.06 12.26 -2.71
N LYS A 42 -15.23 11.41 -1.68
CA LYS A 42 -16.19 11.64 -0.59
C LYS A 42 -15.66 12.62 0.44
N TRP A 43 -14.40 12.44 0.85
CA TRP A 43 -13.81 13.18 1.97
C TRP A 43 -13.05 14.44 1.56
N HIS A 44 -12.76 14.61 0.26
CA HIS A 44 -11.96 15.70 -0.28
C HIS A 44 -10.58 15.83 0.39
N LYS A 45 -9.99 14.68 0.74
CA LYS A 45 -8.70 14.56 1.42
C LYS A 45 -7.84 13.51 0.73
N PRO A 46 -6.50 13.68 0.73
CA PRO A 46 -5.59 12.66 0.23
C PRO A 46 -5.50 11.49 1.21
N PHE A 47 -5.79 10.28 0.77
CA PHE A 47 -5.79 9.11 1.65
C PHE A 47 -4.35 8.69 2.03
N LEU A 48 -3.40 8.78 1.10
CA LEU A 48 -1.99 8.45 1.29
C LEU A 48 -1.17 9.57 1.95
N GLY A 49 -1.82 10.67 2.33
CA GLY A 49 -1.18 11.82 2.97
C GLY A 49 -0.83 11.59 4.44
N ASN A 50 -0.06 12.52 5.00
CA ASN A 50 0.21 12.55 6.44
C ASN A 50 -1.02 13.08 7.18
N GLY A 51 -1.65 12.23 7.99
CA GLY A 51 -2.79 12.59 8.82
C GLY A 51 -3.51 11.36 9.35
N ASP A 52 -3.86 11.39 10.63
CA ASP A 52 -4.67 10.36 11.24
C ASP A 52 -6.08 10.40 10.65
N LYS A 53 -6.63 9.21 10.38
CA LYS A 53 -8.00 9.05 9.90
C LYS A 53 -8.92 8.87 11.10
N THR A 54 -10.09 9.50 11.06
CA THR A 54 -11.12 9.24 12.07
C THR A 54 -11.66 7.82 11.93
N VAL A 55 -12.36 7.34 12.96
CA VAL A 55 -13.04 6.04 12.92
C VAL A 55 -14.05 6.00 11.77
N GLU A 56 -14.81 7.08 11.57
CA GLU A 56 -15.78 7.21 10.49
C GLU A 56 -15.11 7.13 9.11
N GLU A 57 -14.01 7.86 8.92
CA GLU A 57 -13.19 7.82 7.71
C GLU A 57 -12.65 6.41 7.42
N THR A 58 -12.26 5.68 8.46
CA THR A 58 -11.74 4.31 8.37
C THR A 58 -12.83 3.32 7.98
N VAL A 59 -14.00 3.38 8.62
CA VAL A 59 -15.16 2.53 8.31
C VAL A 59 -15.67 2.81 6.89
N ASP A 60 -15.71 4.07 6.49
CA ASP A 60 -16.03 4.47 5.12
C ASP A 60 -15.05 3.89 4.11
N TYR A 61 -13.76 3.85 4.44
CA TYR A 61 -12.77 3.26 3.56
C TYR A 61 -13.02 1.76 3.36
N ILE A 62 -13.36 1.03 4.43
CA ILE A 62 -13.77 -0.37 4.36
C ILE A 62 -14.97 -0.54 3.42
N ARG A 63 -15.96 0.38 3.50
CA ARG A 63 -17.10 0.40 2.57
C ARG A 63 -16.65 0.62 1.12
N CYS A 64 -15.73 1.55 0.87
CA CYS A 64 -15.18 1.80 -0.46
C CYS A 64 -14.41 0.60 -1.04
N MET A 65 -13.72 -0.18 -0.18
CA MET A 65 -13.00 -1.41 -0.54
C MET A 65 -13.92 -2.60 -0.81
N THR A 66 -15.17 -2.56 -0.37
CA THR A 66 -16.07 -3.71 -0.43
C THR A 66 -16.47 -4.05 -1.87
N LEU A 67 -16.21 -5.30 -2.26
CA LEU A 67 -16.57 -5.89 -3.55
C LEU A 67 -17.88 -6.68 -3.50
N THR A 68 -18.25 -7.19 -2.33
CA THR A 68 -19.52 -7.90 -2.10
C THR A 68 -20.70 -6.99 -2.44
N GLN A 69 -21.62 -7.45 -3.28
CA GLN A 69 -22.79 -6.70 -3.71
C GLN A 69 -23.95 -6.84 -2.72
N ASN A 70 -24.86 -5.86 -2.68
CA ASN A 70 -26.09 -5.86 -1.88
C ASN A 70 -25.86 -6.07 -0.37
N VAL A 71 -24.76 -5.54 0.15
CA VAL A 71 -24.45 -5.57 1.60
C VAL A 71 -25.36 -4.57 2.32
N ASN A 72 -26.02 -5.01 3.39
CA ASN A 72 -26.81 -4.12 4.24
C ASN A 72 -25.89 -3.07 4.90
N PRO A 73 -26.17 -1.76 4.78
CA PRO A 73 -25.36 -0.71 5.40
C PRO A 73 -25.13 -0.89 6.91
N SER A 74 -26.08 -1.48 7.64
CA SER A 74 -25.93 -1.69 9.08
C SER A 74 -24.78 -2.65 9.44
N VAL A 75 -24.34 -3.49 8.50
CA VAL A 75 -23.20 -4.39 8.70
C VAL A 75 -21.93 -3.61 9.06
N TYR A 76 -21.74 -2.43 8.49
CA TYR A 76 -20.54 -1.62 8.74
C TYR A 76 -20.53 -1.01 10.15
N ASP A 77 -21.69 -0.88 10.80
CA ASP A 77 -21.81 -0.33 12.16
C ASP A 77 -21.26 -1.31 13.21
N PHE A 78 -21.14 -2.60 12.86
CA PHE A 78 -20.61 -3.66 13.73
C PHE A 78 -19.13 -3.98 13.44
N ILE A 79 -18.42 -3.11 12.70
CA ILE A 79 -16.98 -3.26 12.49
C ILE A 79 -16.26 -3.04 13.82
N THR A 80 -15.55 -4.07 14.28
CA THR A 80 -14.77 -4.02 15.52
C THR A 80 -13.35 -3.54 15.24
N ASN A 81 -12.64 -3.11 16.29
CA ASN A 81 -11.22 -2.75 16.21
C ASN A 81 -10.34 -3.90 15.70
N GLU A 82 -10.72 -5.15 15.97
CA GLU A 82 -10.02 -6.33 15.45
C GLU A 82 -10.12 -6.41 13.93
N ILE A 83 -11.30 -6.16 13.37
CA ILE A 83 -11.52 -6.12 11.91
C ILE A 83 -10.76 -4.95 11.29
N ILE A 84 -10.75 -3.79 11.95
CA ILE A 84 -9.94 -2.63 11.52
C ILE A 84 -8.47 -3.01 11.46
N GLY A 85 -7.95 -3.70 12.47
CA GLY A 85 -6.57 -4.21 12.49
C GLY A 85 -6.27 -5.12 11.30
N GLN A 86 -7.14 -6.10 11.02
CA GLN A 86 -6.98 -6.99 9.86
C GLN A 86 -6.97 -6.23 8.53
N VAL A 87 -7.82 -5.21 8.39
CA VAL A 87 -7.84 -4.37 7.18
C VAL A 87 -6.58 -3.52 7.08
N SER A 88 -6.09 -2.96 8.19
CA SER A 88 -4.85 -2.18 8.24
C SER A 88 -3.66 -3.03 7.79
N ASP A 89 -3.51 -4.23 8.36
CA ASP A 89 -2.45 -5.16 8.00
C ASP A 89 -2.47 -5.52 6.51
N TYR A 90 -3.68 -5.69 5.96
CA TYR A 90 -3.87 -5.95 4.54
C TYR A 90 -3.50 -4.76 3.65
N ILE A 91 -3.85 -3.54 4.05
CA ILE A 91 -3.48 -2.31 3.33
C ILE A 91 -1.96 -2.14 3.31
N ASP A 92 -1.28 -2.47 4.41
CA ASP A 92 0.17 -2.33 4.56
C ASP A 92 0.97 -3.45 3.87
N ASP A 93 0.33 -4.56 3.48
CA ASP A 93 0.97 -5.64 2.75
C ASP A 93 1.46 -5.15 1.36
N SER A 94 2.75 -5.40 1.08
CA SER A 94 3.41 -4.97 -0.15
C SER A 94 2.85 -5.66 -1.40
N MET A 95 2.22 -6.84 -1.25
CA MET A 95 1.68 -7.69 -2.32
C MET A 95 2.69 -8.02 -3.43
N THR A 96 4.00 -7.96 -3.13
CA THR A 96 5.05 -8.14 -4.13
C THR A 96 6.35 -8.65 -3.54
N ALA A 97 7.06 -9.48 -4.30
CA ALA A 97 8.44 -9.90 -4.01
C ALA A 97 9.49 -8.90 -4.54
N THR A 98 9.06 -7.83 -5.21
CA THR A 98 9.98 -6.83 -5.78
C THR A 98 10.67 -6.06 -4.68
N TRP A 99 12.00 -6.07 -4.68
CA TRP A 99 12.80 -5.26 -3.77
C TRP A 99 13.51 -4.15 -4.55
N PHE A 100 13.69 -3.00 -3.90
CA PHE A 100 14.44 -1.86 -4.43
C PHE A 100 15.69 -1.65 -3.59
N SER A 101 16.80 -1.28 -4.23
CA SER A 101 18.05 -1.08 -3.52
C SER A 101 17.98 0.14 -2.60
N LYS A 102 18.76 0.14 -1.51
CA LYS A 102 18.77 1.29 -0.58
C LYS A 102 19.25 2.59 -1.25
N GLU A 103 20.01 2.47 -2.34
CA GLU A 103 20.51 3.59 -3.14
C GLU A 103 19.39 4.23 -3.99
N ASP A 104 18.32 3.48 -4.32
CA ASP A 104 17.13 3.99 -5.03
C ASP A 104 16.17 4.79 -4.13
N LYS A 105 16.52 5.03 -2.86
CA LYS A 105 15.76 5.92 -1.98
C LYS A 105 16.16 7.36 -2.28
N GLY A 106 15.62 7.88 -3.39
CA GLY A 106 15.63 9.32 -3.65
C GLY A 106 15.07 10.11 -2.46
N SER A 107 15.39 11.40 -2.39
CA SER A 107 14.89 12.31 -1.36
C SER A 107 13.38 12.09 -1.13
N PRO A 108 12.88 12.11 0.12
CA PRO A 108 11.45 11.91 0.38
C PRO A 108 10.65 12.92 -0.42
N ASN A 109 9.94 12.45 -1.46
CA ASN A 109 9.12 13.33 -2.26
C ASN A 109 7.98 13.80 -1.34
N ARG A 110 7.90 15.12 -1.11
CA ARG A 110 6.87 15.74 -0.25
C ARG A 110 5.54 15.92 -0.98
N GLU A 111 5.46 15.44 -2.21
CA GLU A 111 4.27 15.52 -3.02
C GLU A 111 3.15 14.69 -2.41
N VAL A 112 1.99 15.33 -2.22
CA VAL A 112 0.77 14.66 -1.78
C VAL A 112 0.26 13.81 -2.93
N ILE A 113 0.24 12.49 -2.75
CA ILE A 113 -0.21 11.55 -3.78
C ILE A 113 -1.73 11.35 -3.65
N THR A 114 -2.48 11.73 -4.68
CA THR A 114 -3.93 11.46 -4.82
C THR A 114 -4.19 10.41 -5.91
N ALA A 115 -5.43 9.93 -6.01
CA ALA A 115 -5.86 9.02 -7.05
C ALA A 115 -5.63 9.58 -8.47
N GLU A 116 -5.88 10.86 -8.71
CA GLU A 116 -5.68 11.50 -10.02
C GLU A 116 -4.20 11.47 -10.44
N ILE A 117 -3.28 11.66 -9.50
CA ILE A 117 -1.83 11.57 -9.75
C ILE A 117 -1.48 10.13 -10.15
N ILE A 118 -2.04 9.13 -9.47
CA ILE A 118 -1.82 7.72 -9.81
C ILE A 118 -2.41 7.39 -11.19
N TYR A 119 -3.62 7.89 -11.52
CA TYR A 119 -4.18 7.74 -12.87
C TYR A 119 -3.32 8.43 -13.93
N TYR A 120 -2.79 9.62 -13.65
CA TYR A 120 -1.84 10.29 -14.52
C TYR A 120 -0.60 9.42 -14.79
N TRP A 121 0.00 8.82 -13.75
CA TRP A 121 1.13 7.89 -13.92
C TRP A 121 0.76 6.67 -14.76
N MET A 122 -0.45 6.11 -14.57
CA MET A 122 -0.92 5.00 -15.40
C MET A 122 -0.98 5.39 -16.87
N ILE A 123 -1.54 6.56 -17.19
CA ILE A 123 -1.64 7.05 -18.57
C ILE A 123 -0.24 7.32 -19.15
N ALA A 124 0.62 8.04 -18.43
CA ALA A 124 1.96 8.40 -18.87
C ALA A 124 2.85 7.16 -19.14
N LEU A 125 2.65 6.10 -18.35
CA LEU A 125 3.38 4.84 -18.46
C LEU A 125 2.66 3.80 -19.34
N ASN A 126 1.54 4.14 -19.97
CA ASN A 126 0.70 3.24 -20.77
C ASN A 126 0.28 1.96 -20.01
N ILE A 127 -0.01 2.09 -18.72
CA ILE A 127 -0.49 1.00 -17.87
C ILE A 127 -1.99 0.77 -18.17
N PRO A 128 -2.41 -0.48 -18.45
CA PRO A 128 -3.82 -0.80 -18.69
C PRO A 128 -4.71 -0.46 -17.49
N PHE A 129 -5.89 0.10 -17.75
CA PHE A 129 -6.84 0.55 -16.72
C PHE A 129 -7.38 -0.59 -15.87
N GLU A 130 -7.29 -1.84 -16.28
CA GLU A 130 -7.64 -3.01 -15.46
C GLU A 130 -6.81 -3.07 -14.16
N CYS A 131 -5.58 -2.54 -14.19
CA CYS A 131 -4.70 -2.50 -13.02
C CYS A 131 -5.24 -1.60 -11.90
N GLN A 132 -6.21 -0.72 -12.16
CA GLN A 132 -6.87 0.09 -11.13
C GLN A 132 -7.60 -0.76 -10.08
N LYS A 133 -7.96 -2.01 -10.43
CA LYS A 133 -8.63 -2.98 -9.56
C LYS A 133 -7.64 -3.87 -8.78
N TRP A 134 -6.34 -3.79 -9.08
CA TRP A 134 -5.34 -4.52 -8.32
C TRP A 134 -5.17 -3.90 -6.94
N HIS A 135 -4.50 -4.64 -6.06
CA HIS A 135 -4.02 -4.07 -4.82
C HIS A 135 -3.17 -2.82 -5.08
N LEU A 136 -3.41 -1.74 -4.34
CA LEU A 136 -2.80 -0.45 -4.59
C LEU A 136 -1.27 -0.52 -4.49
N ASN A 137 -0.73 -1.18 -3.47
CA ASN A 137 0.73 -1.35 -3.33
C ASN A 137 1.36 -2.10 -4.51
N ARG A 138 0.63 -3.04 -5.12
CA ARG A 138 1.09 -3.75 -6.32
C ARG A 138 1.12 -2.81 -7.52
N LEU A 139 0.10 -1.98 -7.70
CA LEU A 139 0.06 -0.95 -8.75
C LEU A 139 1.18 0.08 -8.58
N LEU A 140 1.36 0.61 -7.37
CA LEU A 140 2.44 1.56 -7.06
C LEU A 140 3.82 0.94 -7.30
N THR A 141 3.99 -0.34 -6.97
CA THR A 141 5.22 -1.07 -7.28
C THR A 141 5.44 -1.17 -8.80
N LEU A 142 4.42 -1.50 -9.58
CA LEU A 142 4.52 -1.55 -11.04
C LEU A 142 4.94 -0.20 -11.62
N ILE A 143 4.28 0.89 -11.17
CA ILE A 143 4.63 2.27 -11.57
C ILE A 143 6.11 2.54 -11.26
N ARG A 144 6.58 2.17 -10.07
CA ARG A 144 7.98 2.32 -9.69
C ARG A 144 8.93 1.51 -10.57
N VAL A 145 8.59 0.26 -10.89
CA VAL A 145 9.39 -0.59 -11.80
C VAL A 145 9.48 0.04 -13.18
N CYS A 146 8.36 0.50 -13.75
CA CYS A 146 8.33 1.18 -15.04
C CYS A 146 9.21 2.44 -15.03
N ASN A 147 9.12 3.26 -13.98
CA ASN A 147 9.96 4.45 -13.83
C ASN A 147 11.46 4.10 -13.79
N VAL A 148 11.86 3.08 -13.01
CA VAL A 148 13.27 2.66 -12.92
C VAL A 148 13.78 2.13 -14.26
N LYS A 149 12.96 1.38 -15.00
CA LYS A 149 13.36 0.80 -16.29
C LYS A 149 13.38 1.82 -17.44
N ASN A 150 12.53 2.84 -17.36
CA ASN A 150 12.47 3.92 -18.35
C ASN A 150 13.45 5.06 -18.03
N ALA A 151 14.01 5.09 -16.83
CA ALA A 151 15.02 6.07 -16.47
C ALA A 151 16.30 5.88 -17.31
N PRO A 152 16.93 6.97 -17.78
CA PRO A 152 18.22 6.86 -18.44
C PRO A 152 19.24 6.22 -17.48
N PRO A 153 20.12 5.34 -17.95
CA PRO A 153 21.10 4.68 -17.11
C PRO A 153 21.94 5.74 -16.38
N GLU A 154 22.04 5.58 -15.06
CA GLU A 154 22.74 6.52 -14.20
C GLU A 154 24.21 6.64 -14.65
N LYS A 155 24.56 7.80 -15.20
CA LYS A 155 25.95 8.10 -15.56
C LYS A 155 26.69 8.44 -14.28
N LEU A 156 27.31 7.43 -13.65
CA LEU A 156 28.20 7.63 -12.52
C LEU A 156 29.27 8.67 -12.87
N SER A 157 29.44 9.67 -12.02
CA SER A 157 30.51 10.64 -12.19
C SER A 157 31.88 9.97 -12.03
N LYS A 158 32.93 10.55 -12.62
CA LYS A 158 34.31 10.03 -12.49
C LYS A 158 34.73 9.89 -11.01
N ASN A 159 34.27 10.79 -10.15
CA ASN A 159 34.56 10.77 -8.72
C ASN A 159 33.87 9.62 -7.99
N GLU A 160 32.62 9.31 -8.34
CA GLU A 160 31.89 8.18 -7.76
C GLU A 160 32.50 6.85 -8.18
N ILE A 161 32.89 6.73 -9.45
CA ILE A 161 33.62 5.56 -9.96
C ILE A 161 34.94 5.39 -9.20
N ALA A 162 35.72 6.46 -9.01
CA ALA A 162 36.97 6.42 -8.27
C ALA A 162 36.77 6.02 -6.80
N LYS A 163 35.75 6.58 -6.12
CA LYS A 163 35.41 6.25 -4.73
C LYS A 163 34.97 4.79 -4.58
N ARG A 164 34.13 4.29 -5.48
CA ARG A 164 33.68 2.90 -5.52
C ARG A 164 34.87 1.95 -5.73
N ASN A 165 35.73 2.24 -6.70
CA ASN A 165 36.93 1.44 -6.97
C ASN A 165 37.91 1.45 -5.78
N ALA A 166 38.09 2.60 -5.12
CA ALA A 166 38.90 2.69 -3.91
C ALA A 166 38.35 1.82 -2.77
N ALA A 167 37.03 1.81 -2.55
CA ALA A 167 36.38 0.97 -1.56
C ALA A 167 36.53 -0.53 -1.88
N ILE A 168 36.32 -0.93 -3.14
CA ILE A 168 36.51 -2.32 -3.60
C ILE A 168 37.98 -2.75 -3.41
N ASN A 169 38.94 -1.89 -3.79
CA ASN A 169 40.36 -2.18 -3.62
C ASN A 169 40.76 -2.28 -2.15
N ALA A 170 40.20 -1.44 -1.27
CA ALA A 170 40.41 -1.54 0.17
C ALA A 170 39.85 -2.86 0.75
N ALA A 171 38.66 -3.28 0.34
CA ALA A 171 38.08 -4.56 0.73
C ALA A 171 38.92 -5.75 0.25
N ARG A 172 39.36 -5.75 -1.01
CA ARG A 172 40.27 -6.77 -1.56
C ARG A 172 41.59 -6.84 -0.79
N ARG A 173 42.21 -5.71 -0.48
CA ARG A 173 43.45 -5.66 0.33
C ARG A 173 43.25 -6.25 1.73
N LYS A 174 42.13 -5.94 2.40
CA LYS A 174 41.79 -6.55 3.70
C LYS A 174 41.63 -8.06 3.60
N ALA A 175 40.90 -8.54 2.60
CA ALA A 175 40.70 -9.97 2.37
C ALA A 175 42.01 -10.71 2.04
N HIS A 176 42.91 -10.10 1.26
CA HIS A 176 44.23 -10.67 0.97
C HIS A 176 45.14 -10.70 2.20
N LYS A 177 45.15 -9.64 3.04
CA LYS A 177 45.89 -9.65 4.30
C LYS A 177 45.38 -10.74 5.26
N ALA A 178 44.07 -10.94 5.32
CA ALA A 178 43.47 -12.02 6.12
C ALA A 178 43.83 -13.44 5.61
N LYS A 179 44.10 -13.61 4.32
CA LYS A 179 44.56 -14.89 3.75
C LYS A 179 46.06 -15.12 3.83
N GLY A 180 46.87 -14.06 3.95
CA GLY A 180 48.33 -14.14 4.09
C GLY A 180 48.82 -14.43 5.52
N GLY A 181 47.97 -14.26 6.53
CA GLY A 181 48.30 -14.55 7.93
C GLY A 181 48.14 -16.00 8.37
N ASN A 182 47.83 -16.92 7.43
CA ASN A 182 47.62 -18.34 7.72
C ASN A 182 48.51 -19.26 6.87
N ARG A 183 49.75 -18.82 6.63
CA ARG A 183 50.85 -19.71 6.22
C ARG A 183 51.97 -19.52 7.25
N LEU A 184 52.23 -20.64 7.92
CA LEU A 184 53.28 -20.94 8.90
C LEU A 184 54.61 -20.20 8.63
#